data_AF-A0A1G9XAL9-F1
#
_entry.id   AF-A0A1G9XAL9-F1
#
_cell.length_a   1.000
_cell.length_b   1.000
_cell.length_c   1.000
_cell.angle_alpha   90.00
_cell.angle_beta   90.00
_cell.angle_gamma   90.00
#
_symmetry.space_group_name_H-M   'P 1'
#
loop_
_entity.id
_entity.type
_entity.pdbx_description
1 polymer ?
#
loop_
_entity_poly.entity_id
_entity_poly.type
_entity_poly.pdbx_seq_one_letter_code
_entity_poly.pdbx_strand_id
1 'polypeptide(L)'
;MNSPKRRSRFRFRPRGFTLIEVMLALALTGLAASAIFALYRSHQDAYSANVRLMEDQSRLRAAMAVLTSHLRSAGFDPTERAGAGIVSARTDYLYITRDLGGVGSGPHAGTPDGQLTAPGEHIAFCLYGGDTLGMHSGRSGGGSCSGSGQRAVDRPGMGYHQPLADNLAGISFRYFVSDEDGNLEERAPDPISGEVASPGEIRRIDVSLTTVFILRGQERRRLLSETVYLRNMGP
;
A
#
# COMPACT_ATOMS: atom_id res chain seq x y z
N MET A 1 23.29 -64.68 -55.78
CA MET A 1 22.74 -64.45 -54.44
C MET A 1 22.28 -63.00 -54.34
N ASN A 2 20.98 -62.73 -54.49
CA ASN A 2 20.23 -61.60 -53.90
C ASN A 2 18.89 -61.42 -54.61
N SER A 3 17.82 -61.87 -53.96
CA SER A 3 16.44 -61.55 -54.33
C SER A 3 15.96 -60.42 -53.42
N PRO A 4 15.38 -59.32 -53.94
CA PRO A 4 14.93 -58.22 -53.09
C PRO A 4 13.62 -58.59 -52.36
N LYS A 5 13.61 -58.42 -51.03
CA LYS A 5 12.42 -58.57 -50.18
C LYS A 5 11.36 -57.52 -50.57
N ARG A 6 10.21 -57.98 -51.06
CA ARG A 6 9.03 -57.14 -51.36
C ARG A 6 8.42 -56.64 -50.04
N ARG A 7 8.62 -55.36 -49.71
CA ARG A 7 7.94 -54.69 -48.58
C ARG A 7 6.48 -54.46 -48.95
N SER A 8 5.55 -55.18 -48.32
CA SER A 8 4.12 -54.92 -48.44
C SER A 8 3.78 -53.60 -47.75
N ARG A 9 3.57 -52.54 -48.55
CA ARG A 9 2.94 -51.31 -48.08
C ARG A 9 1.46 -51.64 -47.77
N PHE A 10 1.08 -51.64 -46.50
CA PHE A 10 -0.33 -51.58 -46.11
C PHE A 10 -0.93 -50.29 -46.70
N ARG A 11 -1.66 -50.42 -47.81
CA ARG A 11 -2.51 -49.33 -48.32
C ARG A 11 -3.71 -49.23 -47.38
N PHE A 12 -3.73 -48.23 -46.51
CA PHE A 12 -4.99 -47.75 -45.94
C PHE A 12 -5.86 -47.27 -47.11
N ARG A 13 -6.91 -48.04 -47.44
CA ARG A 13 -7.98 -47.55 -48.32
C ARG A 13 -8.85 -46.61 -47.48
N PRO A 14 -8.97 -45.32 -47.81
CA PRO A 14 -9.90 -44.45 -47.11
C PRO A 14 -11.33 -44.93 -47.41
N ARG A 15 -12.00 -45.43 -46.37
CA ARG A 15 -13.46 -45.63 -46.39
C ARG A 15 -14.09 -44.27 -46.07
N GLY A 16 -15.14 -43.89 -46.80
CA GLY A 16 -15.90 -42.68 -46.51
C GLY A 16 -16.61 -42.78 -45.16
N PHE A 17 -16.91 -41.64 -44.55
CA PHE A 17 -17.60 -41.59 -43.25
C PHE A 17 -19.07 -41.97 -43.41
N THR A 18 -19.58 -42.73 -42.45
CA THR A 18 -21.02 -43.00 -42.33
C THR A 18 -21.73 -41.80 -41.70
N LEU A 19 -23.01 -41.60 -42.02
CA LEU A 19 -23.82 -40.53 -41.43
C LEU A 19 -23.81 -40.58 -39.89
N ILE A 20 -23.88 -41.79 -39.33
CA ILE A 20 -23.89 -42.00 -37.88
C ILE A 20 -22.56 -41.64 -37.22
N GLU A 21 -21.40 -41.87 -37.87
CA GLU A 21 -20.10 -41.42 -37.36
C GLU A 21 -20.02 -39.89 -37.28
N VAL A 22 -20.53 -39.19 -38.29
CA VAL A 22 -20.54 -37.72 -38.30
C VAL A 22 -21.45 -37.19 -37.19
N MET A 23 -22.63 -37.78 -37.00
CA MET A 23 -23.54 -37.40 -35.92
C MET A 23 -22.95 -37.66 -34.53
N LEU A 24 -22.31 -38.81 -34.33
CA LEU A 24 -21.66 -39.14 -33.06
C LEU A 24 -20.47 -38.21 -32.78
N ALA A 25 -19.65 -37.92 -33.80
CA ALA A 25 -18.53 -37.00 -33.68
C ALA A 25 -19.00 -35.59 -33.28
N LEU A 26 -20.06 -35.08 -33.91
CA LEU A 26 -20.67 -33.78 -33.55
C LEU A 26 -21.25 -33.77 -32.14
N ALA A 27 -21.90 -34.86 -31.71
CA ALA A 27 -22.43 -34.97 -30.36
C ALA A 27 -21.31 -34.93 -29.31
N LEU A 28 -20.23 -35.67 -29.53
CA LEU A 28 -19.08 -35.72 -28.62
C LEU A 28 -18.30 -34.40 -28.58
N THR A 29 -18.12 -33.73 -29.73
CA THR A 29 -17.48 -32.41 -29.76
C THR A 29 -18.34 -31.35 -29.07
N GLY A 30 -19.67 -31.42 -29.22
CA GLY A 30 -20.60 -30.55 -28.48
C GLY A 30 -20.50 -30.73 -26.96
N LEU A 31 -20.41 -31.98 -26.48
CA LEU A 31 -20.20 -32.29 -25.06
C LEU A 31 -18.81 -31.83 -24.57
N ALA A 32 -17.76 -32.02 -25.37
CA ALA A 32 -16.43 -31.53 -25.02
C ALA A 32 -16.39 -30.00 -24.96
N ALA A 33 -17.03 -29.31 -25.92
CA ALA A 33 -17.11 -27.86 -25.97
C ALA A 33 -17.86 -27.28 -24.76
N SER A 34 -18.95 -27.92 -24.31
CA SER A 34 -19.68 -27.47 -23.12
C SER A 34 -18.85 -27.59 -21.84
N ALA A 35 -18.07 -28.67 -21.68
CA ALA A 35 -17.15 -28.85 -20.57
C ALA A 35 -16.01 -27.81 -20.59
N ILE A 36 -15.40 -27.56 -21.75
CA ILE A 36 -14.36 -26.53 -21.92
C ILE A 36 -14.93 -25.14 -21.62
N PHE A 37 -16.15 -24.87 -22.06
CA PHE A 37 -16.79 -23.58 -21.83
C PHE A 37 -17.12 -23.34 -20.34
N ALA A 38 -17.52 -24.38 -19.61
CA ALA A 38 -17.71 -24.30 -18.16
C ALA A 38 -16.38 -23.99 -17.44
N LEU A 39 -15.28 -24.66 -17.84
CA LEU A 39 -13.95 -24.36 -17.33
C LEU A 39 -13.53 -22.92 -17.66
N TYR A 40 -13.72 -22.48 -18.90
CA TYR A 40 -13.39 -21.13 -19.34
C TYR A 40 -14.09 -20.06 -18.49
N ARG A 41 -15.39 -20.23 -18.20
CA ARG A 41 -16.12 -19.33 -17.29
C ARG A 41 -15.49 -19.30 -15.89
N SER A 42 -15.21 -20.47 -15.32
CA SER A 42 -14.56 -20.55 -14.02
C SER A 42 -13.16 -19.89 -14.02
N HIS A 43 -12.41 -19.99 -15.12
CA HIS A 43 -11.11 -19.35 -15.27
C HIS A 43 -11.24 -17.83 -15.37
N GLN A 44 -12.22 -17.32 -16.12
CA GLN A 44 -12.47 -15.89 -16.27
C GLN A 44 -12.83 -15.22 -14.94
N ASP A 45 -13.70 -15.85 -14.16
CA ASP A 45 -14.11 -15.33 -12.85
C ASP A 45 -12.92 -15.30 -11.88
N ALA A 46 -12.17 -16.40 -11.81
CA ALA A 46 -10.97 -16.49 -10.97
C ALA A 46 -9.90 -15.47 -11.38
N TYR A 47 -9.69 -15.26 -12.68
CA TYR A 47 -8.74 -14.28 -13.19
C TYR A 47 -9.12 -12.86 -12.76
N SER A 48 -10.39 -12.46 -12.94
CA SER A 48 -10.85 -11.12 -12.60
C SER A 48 -10.72 -10.80 -11.09
N ALA A 49 -11.00 -11.79 -10.23
CA ALA A 49 -10.83 -11.65 -8.78
C ALA A 49 -9.35 -11.48 -8.40
N ASN A 50 -8.45 -12.23 -9.02
CA ASN A 50 -7.01 -12.13 -8.77
C ASN A 50 -6.44 -10.78 -9.21
N VAL A 51 -6.89 -10.22 -10.33
CA VAL A 51 -6.45 -8.90 -10.80
C VAL A 51 -6.79 -7.80 -9.81
N ARG A 52 -8.02 -7.78 -9.29
CA ARG A 52 -8.45 -6.79 -8.27
C ARG A 52 -7.59 -6.86 -7.01
N LEU A 53 -7.34 -8.07 -6.52
CA LEU A 53 -6.48 -8.29 -5.34
C LEU A 53 -5.03 -7.85 -5.56
N MET A 54 -4.51 -8.02 -6.77
CA MET A 54 -3.15 -7.56 -7.12
C MET A 54 -3.08 -6.04 -7.17
N GLU A 55 -4.10 -5.39 -7.72
CA GLU A 55 -4.18 -3.94 -7.79
C GLU A 55 -4.24 -3.31 -6.40
N ASP A 56 -5.11 -3.82 -5.51
CA ASP A 56 -5.19 -3.36 -4.12
C ASP A 56 -3.86 -3.53 -3.40
N GLN A 57 -3.16 -4.66 -3.57
CA GLN A 57 -1.84 -4.87 -2.99
C GLN A 57 -0.78 -3.89 -3.51
N SER A 58 -0.83 -3.57 -4.80
CA SER A 58 0.11 -2.61 -5.41
C SER A 58 -0.09 -1.22 -4.81
N ARG A 59 -1.35 -0.79 -4.66
CA ARG A 59 -1.71 0.49 -4.01
C ARG A 59 -1.22 0.55 -2.57
N LEU A 60 -1.40 -0.52 -1.78
CA LEU A 60 -0.89 -0.60 -0.41
C LEU A 60 0.63 -0.50 -0.32
N ARG A 61 1.35 -1.17 -1.23
CA ARG A 61 2.82 -1.09 -1.27
C ARG A 61 3.29 0.31 -1.64
N ALA A 62 2.62 0.96 -2.60
CA ALA A 62 2.92 2.34 -2.96
C ALA A 62 2.67 3.29 -1.78
N ALA A 63 1.52 3.14 -1.10
CA ALA A 63 1.19 3.92 0.09
C ALA A 63 2.20 3.71 1.22
N MET A 64 2.57 2.46 1.50
CA MET A 64 3.58 2.13 2.49
C MET A 64 4.93 2.75 2.13
N ALA A 65 5.37 2.67 0.88
CA ALA A 65 6.64 3.27 0.44
C ALA A 65 6.66 4.80 0.60
N VAL A 66 5.56 5.48 0.29
CA VAL A 66 5.43 6.94 0.51
C VAL A 66 5.48 7.24 2.01
N LEU A 67 4.68 6.54 2.80
CA LEU A 67 4.62 6.70 4.25
C LEU A 67 6.00 6.49 4.88
N THR A 68 6.68 5.37 4.60
CA THR A 68 7.98 5.05 5.19
C THR A 68 9.08 6.00 4.71
N SER A 69 9.04 6.46 3.46
CA SER A 69 9.92 7.51 2.96
C SER A 69 9.77 8.78 3.81
N HIS A 70 8.54 9.23 4.05
CA HIS A 70 8.30 10.41 4.87
C HIS A 70 8.70 10.19 6.34
N LEU A 71 8.44 9.02 6.93
CA LEU A 71 8.90 8.73 8.28
C LEU A 71 10.42 8.77 8.42
N ARG A 72 11.18 8.26 7.44
CA ARG A 72 12.66 8.29 7.48
C ARG A 72 13.23 9.70 7.48
N SER A 73 12.50 10.66 6.94
CA SER A 73 12.84 12.09 6.92
C SER A 73 12.21 12.89 8.08
N ALA A 74 11.46 12.26 8.97
CA ALA A 74 10.99 12.92 10.19
C ALA A 74 12.18 13.34 11.05
N GLY A 75 12.08 14.50 11.69
CA GLY A 75 13.15 15.05 12.53
C GLY A 75 14.35 15.59 11.76
N PHE A 76 14.29 15.68 10.43
CA PHE A 76 15.37 16.31 9.67
C PHE A 76 15.44 17.80 10.02
N ASP A 77 16.48 18.20 10.76
CA ASP A 77 16.74 19.58 11.19
C ASP A 77 18.25 19.88 11.12
N PRO A 78 18.79 20.17 9.93
CA PRO A 78 20.21 20.46 9.78
C PRO A 78 20.61 21.83 10.31
N THR A 79 19.65 22.70 10.63
CA THR A 79 19.92 24.01 11.23
C THR A 79 19.94 23.96 12.76
N GLU A 80 19.46 22.86 13.35
CA GLU A 80 19.28 22.63 14.79
C GLU A 80 18.41 23.72 15.46
N ARG A 81 17.59 24.41 14.67
CA ARG A 81 16.79 25.56 15.11
C ARG A 81 15.29 25.33 14.94
N ALA A 82 14.90 24.43 14.04
CA ALA A 82 13.49 24.19 13.72
C ALA A 82 12.78 23.36 14.81
N GLY A 83 13.52 22.51 15.54
CA GLY A 83 12.95 21.57 16.49
C GLY A 83 12.09 20.51 15.80
N ALA A 84 12.51 20.06 14.61
CA ALA A 84 11.76 19.09 13.85
C ALA A 84 11.72 17.72 14.56
N GLY A 85 10.59 17.01 14.46
CA GLY A 85 10.45 15.72 15.11
C GLY A 85 9.05 15.14 14.98
N ILE A 86 8.65 14.34 15.96
CA ILE A 86 7.28 13.85 16.06
C ILE A 86 6.50 14.80 16.97
N VAL A 87 5.39 15.33 16.47
CA VAL A 87 4.55 16.28 17.21
C VAL A 87 3.38 15.57 17.88
N SER A 88 2.77 14.59 17.19
CA SER A 88 1.72 13.74 17.76
C SER A 88 1.86 12.32 17.26
N ALA A 89 1.87 11.38 18.19
CA ALA A 89 1.97 9.94 17.94
C ALA A 89 0.80 9.22 18.59
N ARG A 90 -0.13 8.72 17.78
CA ARG A 90 -1.32 7.97 18.19
C ARG A 90 -1.41 6.68 17.39
N THR A 91 -2.27 5.74 17.80
CA THR A 91 -2.39 4.46 17.09
C THR A 91 -2.81 4.62 15.63
N ASP A 92 -3.70 5.55 15.33
CA ASP A 92 -4.32 5.76 14.01
C ASP A 92 -3.97 7.11 13.36
N TYR A 93 -3.22 7.95 14.08
CA TYR A 93 -2.82 9.29 13.65
C TYR A 93 -1.35 9.55 14.00
N LEU A 94 -0.59 10.01 13.01
CA LEU A 94 0.81 10.36 13.19
C LEU A 94 1.12 11.68 12.51
N TYR A 95 1.68 12.61 13.24
CA TYR A 95 2.07 13.94 12.77
C TYR A 95 3.55 14.20 13.05
N ILE A 96 4.29 14.46 11.98
CA ILE A 96 5.73 14.67 11.98
C ILE A 96 6.08 16.01 11.34
N THR A 97 7.26 16.51 11.69
CA THR A 97 7.87 17.69 11.12
C THR A 97 9.29 17.45 10.61
N ARG A 98 9.74 18.34 9.71
CA ARG A 98 11.08 18.38 9.10
C ARG A 98 11.36 19.80 8.60
N ASP A 99 12.62 20.21 8.58
CA ASP A 99 13.11 21.46 8.00
C ASP A 99 13.63 21.18 6.59
N LEU A 100 12.82 21.46 5.55
CA LEU A 100 13.20 21.26 4.14
C LEU A 100 13.63 22.57 3.48
N GLY A 101 13.16 23.71 4.00
CA GLY A 101 13.64 25.03 3.62
C GLY A 101 12.57 26.03 3.22
N GLY A 102 12.89 27.30 3.40
CA GLY A 102 11.98 28.42 3.20
C GLY A 102 11.39 28.52 1.79
N VAL A 103 10.11 28.91 1.72
CA VAL A 103 9.45 29.26 0.46
C VAL A 103 9.78 30.68 0.03
N GLY A 104 10.36 30.85 -1.16
CA GLY A 104 10.60 32.18 -1.74
C GLY A 104 11.65 32.19 -2.85
N SER A 105 12.11 33.38 -3.23
CA SER A 105 13.25 33.60 -4.14
C SER A 105 14.47 34.15 -3.40
N GLY A 106 14.49 34.04 -2.07
CA GLY A 106 15.60 34.48 -1.23
C GLY A 106 16.78 33.52 -1.25
N PRO A 107 17.92 33.90 -0.64
CA PRO A 107 19.13 33.06 -0.58
C PRO A 107 18.94 31.73 0.15
N HIS A 108 17.86 31.56 0.91
CA HIS A 108 17.50 30.32 1.61
C HIS A 108 16.36 29.55 0.91
N ALA A 109 15.95 29.95 -0.29
CA ALA A 109 14.92 29.25 -1.05
C ALA A 109 15.36 27.80 -1.35
N GLY A 110 14.59 26.84 -0.85
CA GLY A 110 14.91 25.41 -1.01
C GLY A 110 16.10 24.91 -0.18
N THR A 111 16.57 25.71 0.79
CA THR A 111 17.55 25.29 1.80
C THR A 111 16.90 25.38 3.18
N PRO A 112 17.11 24.39 4.07
CA PRO A 112 16.69 24.46 5.47
C PRO A 112 17.05 25.81 6.11
N ASP A 113 16.05 26.48 6.68
CA ASP A 113 16.18 27.85 7.19
C ASP A 113 15.90 27.96 8.70
N GLY A 114 15.66 26.82 9.36
CA GLY A 114 15.38 26.75 10.78
C GLY A 114 13.95 27.16 11.13
N GLN A 115 13.05 27.17 10.16
CA GLN A 115 11.63 27.39 10.37
C GLN A 115 10.82 26.20 9.85
N LEU A 116 9.69 25.94 10.51
CA LEU A 116 8.69 24.96 10.06
C LEU A 116 7.52 25.72 9.44
N THR A 117 7.73 26.31 8.27
CA THR A 117 6.72 27.16 7.59
C THR A 117 6.57 26.88 6.10
N ALA A 118 7.42 26.03 5.55
CA ALA A 118 7.37 25.63 4.15
C ALA A 118 6.46 24.42 3.92
N PRO A 119 5.91 24.27 2.70
CA PRO A 119 5.16 23.10 2.31
C PRO A 119 6.00 21.82 2.43
N GLY A 120 5.43 20.78 3.03
CA GLY A 120 6.11 19.50 3.23
C GLY A 120 6.93 19.42 4.51
N GLU A 121 6.98 20.51 5.29
CA GLU A 121 7.59 20.53 6.63
C GLU A 121 6.64 20.00 7.70
N HIS A 122 5.33 20.05 7.43
CA HIS A 122 4.30 19.45 8.27
C HIS A 122 3.63 18.32 7.52
N ILE A 123 3.76 17.09 8.04
CA ILE A 123 3.18 15.91 7.42
C ILE A 123 2.42 15.10 8.43
N ALA A 124 1.18 14.75 8.11
CA ALA A 124 0.39 13.87 8.93
C ALA A 124 -0.26 12.74 8.14
N PHE A 125 -0.39 11.59 8.79
CA PHE A 125 -1.01 10.38 8.27
C PHE A 125 -2.20 10.02 9.14
N CYS A 126 -3.33 9.76 8.50
CA CYS A 126 -4.47 9.11 9.14
C CYS A 126 -5.46 8.54 8.15
N LEU A 127 -6.37 7.76 8.71
CA LEU A 127 -7.52 7.26 7.99
C LEU A 127 -8.61 8.34 7.91
N TYR A 128 -9.12 8.62 6.71
CA TYR A 128 -10.28 9.46 6.49
C TYR A 128 -11.35 8.67 5.72
N GLY A 129 -12.62 9.06 5.87
CA GLY A 129 -13.74 8.34 5.23
C GLY A 129 -14.01 6.93 5.78
N GLY A 130 -13.19 6.43 6.71
CA GLY A 130 -13.33 5.10 7.31
C GLY A 130 -12.55 3.99 6.61
N ASP A 131 -11.97 4.26 5.44
CA ASP A 131 -11.26 3.25 4.63
C ASP A 131 -10.09 3.79 3.78
N THR A 132 -9.86 5.11 3.74
CA THR A 132 -8.77 5.69 2.96
C THR A 132 -7.65 6.23 3.84
N LEU A 133 -6.42 5.79 3.60
CA LEU A 133 -5.23 6.42 4.16
C LEU A 133 -4.93 7.73 3.42
N GLY A 134 -5.01 8.82 4.15
CA GLY A 134 -4.64 10.16 3.70
C GLY A 134 -3.30 10.59 4.23
N MET A 135 -2.57 11.31 3.38
CA MET A 135 -1.43 12.12 3.78
C MET A 135 -1.81 13.60 3.68
N HIS A 136 -1.65 14.33 4.77
CA HIS A 136 -1.65 15.79 4.77
C HIS A 136 -0.21 16.28 4.65
N SER A 137 0.03 17.25 3.77
CA SER A 137 1.30 17.96 3.63
C SER A 137 0.99 19.45 3.57
N GLY A 138 1.55 20.23 4.49
CA GLY A 138 1.17 21.63 4.66
C GLY A 138 2.32 22.51 5.16
N ARG A 139 2.02 23.81 5.27
CA ARG A 139 2.89 24.84 5.85
C ARG A 139 2.79 24.96 7.37
N SER A 140 1.72 24.42 7.96
CA SER A 140 1.51 24.40 9.41
C SER A 140 0.47 23.34 9.77
N GLY A 141 0.61 22.77 10.97
CA GLY A 141 -0.36 21.87 11.57
C GLY A 141 -0.41 20.48 10.95
N GLY A 142 -0.87 19.50 11.73
CA GLY A 142 -0.94 18.09 11.32
C GLY A 142 -2.21 17.72 10.55
N GLY A 143 -2.92 18.68 9.94
CA GLY A 143 -4.22 18.43 9.33
C GLY A 143 -5.26 17.85 10.32
N SER A 144 -6.52 17.76 9.89
CA SER A 144 -7.56 17.00 10.60
C SER A 144 -7.97 15.84 9.71
N CYS A 145 -8.19 14.66 10.27
CA CYS A 145 -8.61 13.44 9.56
C CYS A 145 -10.08 13.47 9.09
N SER A 146 -10.77 14.60 9.30
CA SER A 146 -12.20 14.76 9.03
C SER A 146 -12.52 15.29 7.61
N GLY A 147 -11.56 15.34 6.69
CA GLY A 147 -11.74 15.92 5.35
C GLY A 147 -12.24 14.93 4.29
N SER A 148 -13.12 15.38 3.38
CA SER A 148 -13.73 14.58 2.29
C SER A 148 -12.95 14.61 0.95
N GLY A 149 -11.69 15.05 0.99
CA GLY A 149 -10.66 14.97 -0.07
C GLY A 149 -11.09 14.99 -1.55
N GLN A 150 -11.28 16.18 -2.15
CA GLN A 150 -10.97 16.46 -3.58
C GLN A 150 -10.63 17.97 -3.76
N ARG A 151 -9.37 18.28 -4.11
CA ARG A 151 -8.74 19.60 -4.44
C ARG A 151 -8.16 20.47 -3.31
N ALA A 152 -6.83 20.49 -3.21
CA ALA A 152 -6.07 21.45 -2.42
C ALA A 152 -6.01 22.84 -3.09
N VAL A 153 -6.73 23.82 -2.55
CA VAL A 153 -6.45 25.25 -2.78
C VAL A 153 -6.56 25.96 -1.43
N ASP A 154 -5.41 26.41 -0.91
CA ASP A 154 -5.21 27.45 0.10
C ASP A 154 -6.30 27.64 1.18
N ARG A 155 -6.18 26.96 2.33
CA ARG A 155 -6.61 27.48 3.66
C ARG A 155 -6.19 26.59 4.85
N PRO A 156 -5.72 27.16 5.97
CA PRO A 156 -5.55 26.44 7.22
C PRO A 156 -6.94 26.08 7.81
N GLY A 157 -7.12 24.82 8.23
CA GLY A 157 -8.34 24.38 8.93
C GLY A 157 -9.35 23.56 8.10
N MET A 158 -9.10 23.27 6.82
CA MET A 158 -9.90 22.33 6.02
C MET A 158 -8.92 21.37 5.31
N GLY A 159 -8.55 20.28 5.99
CA GLY A 159 -7.51 19.36 5.53
C GLY A 159 -7.93 18.60 4.26
N TYR A 160 -7.34 18.97 3.13
CA TYR A 160 -7.31 18.09 1.96
C TYR A 160 -6.20 17.05 2.19
N HIS A 161 -6.57 15.79 2.09
CA HIS A 161 -5.62 14.68 2.14
C HIS A 161 -5.31 14.23 0.72
N GLN A 162 -4.03 13.96 0.46
CA GLN A 162 -3.65 13.15 -0.68
C GLN A 162 -4.02 11.69 -0.35
N PRO A 163 -4.97 11.05 -1.06
CA PRO A 163 -5.19 9.61 -0.92
C PRO A 163 -3.91 8.86 -1.29
N LEU A 164 -3.48 7.97 -0.41
CA LEU A 164 -2.38 7.05 -0.66
C LEU A 164 -2.91 5.64 -0.99
N ALA A 165 -3.89 5.16 -0.25
CA ALA A 165 -4.56 3.89 -0.49
C ALA A 165 -5.98 3.89 0.08
N ASP A 166 -6.90 3.26 -0.65
CA ASP A 166 -8.29 3.03 -0.26
C ASP A 166 -8.49 1.56 0.17
N ASN A 167 -9.71 1.20 0.58
CA ASN A 167 -10.09 -0.16 1.01
C ASN A 167 -9.27 -0.69 2.21
N LEU A 168 -8.89 0.22 3.11
CA LEU A 168 -8.27 -0.13 4.37
C LEU A 168 -9.33 -0.49 5.41
N ALA A 169 -9.08 -1.55 6.15
CA ALA A 169 -9.79 -1.85 7.38
C ALA A 169 -9.21 -1.10 8.58
N GLY A 170 -7.96 -0.62 8.48
CA GLY A 170 -7.35 0.20 9.51
C GLY A 170 -5.85 0.44 9.31
N ILE A 171 -5.33 1.40 10.05
CA ILE A 171 -3.90 1.71 10.20
C ILE A 171 -3.54 1.63 11.68
N SER A 172 -2.36 1.10 11.98
CA SER A 172 -1.82 1.05 13.33
C SER A 172 -0.34 1.40 13.33
N PHE A 173 0.02 2.36 14.18
CA PHE A 173 1.39 2.71 14.50
C PHE A 173 1.76 2.17 15.88
N ARG A 174 2.86 1.42 15.95
CA ARG A 174 3.51 1.07 17.21
C ARG A 174 4.84 1.78 17.31
N TYR A 175 5.13 2.31 18.49
CA TYR A 175 6.27 3.17 18.74
C TYR A 175 7.26 2.47 19.66
N PHE A 176 8.54 2.63 19.37
CA PHE A 176 9.61 2.06 20.17
C PHE A 176 10.63 3.14 20.51
N VAL A 177 10.95 3.23 21.79
CA VAL A 177 11.93 4.15 22.36
C VAL A 177 13.20 3.37 22.71
N SER A 178 14.36 4.05 22.67
CA SER A 178 15.60 3.46 23.19
C SER A 178 15.67 3.69 24.69
N ASP A 179 15.94 2.63 25.44
CA ASP A 179 16.30 2.72 26.85
C ASP A 179 17.77 3.17 27.02
N GLU A 180 18.20 3.43 28.25
CA GLU A 180 19.57 3.79 28.63
C GLU A 180 20.61 2.74 28.16
N ASP A 181 20.21 1.47 28.09
CA ASP A 181 21.03 0.35 27.63
C ASP A 181 21.03 0.18 26.10
N GLY A 182 20.32 1.03 25.34
CA GLY A 182 20.22 0.94 23.88
C GLY A 182 19.20 -0.10 23.38
N ASN A 183 18.44 -0.73 24.28
CA ASN A 183 17.37 -1.66 23.94
C ASN A 183 16.12 -0.91 23.50
N LEU A 184 15.39 -1.45 22.52
CA LEU A 184 14.16 -0.86 22.02
C LEU A 184 12.94 -1.40 22.77
N GLU A 185 12.29 -0.57 23.56
CA GLU A 185 11.06 -0.89 24.29
C GLU A 185 9.83 -0.31 23.60
N GLU A 186 8.73 -1.07 23.58
CA GLU A 186 7.46 -0.59 23.04
C GLU A 186 6.85 0.47 23.96
N ARG A 187 6.52 1.62 23.39
CA ARG A 187 5.77 2.68 24.08
C ARG A 187 4.39 2.80 23.45
N ALA A 188 3.39 2.28 24.15
CA ALA A 188 2.01 2.43 23.73
C ALA A 188 1.52 3.88 23.98
N PRO A 189 0.65 4.42 23.13
CA PRO A 189 -0.05 5.66 23.42
C PRO A 189 -0.90 5.53 24.71
N ASP A 190 -1.02 6.61 25.46
CA ASP A 190 -1.85 6.66 26.68
C ASP A 190 -3.32 6.38 26.33
N PRO A 191 -4.04 5.56 27.13
CA PRO A 191 -5.40 5.14 26.81
C PRO A 191 -6.44 6.28 26.88
N ILE A 192 -6.14 7.39 27.54
CA ILE A 192 -7.02 8.55 27.73
C ILE A 192 -6.71 9.63 26.70
N SER A 193 -5.44 10.04 26.58
CA SER A 193 -5.05 11.09 25.62
C SER A 193 -4.92 10.56 24.19
N GLY A 194 -4.69 9.26 24.05
CA GLY A 194 -4.39 8.60 22.78
C GLY A 194 -2.99 8.91 22.27
N GLU A 195 -2.14 9.60 23.04
CA GLU A 195 -0.81 10.07 22.63
C GLU A 195 0.32 9.35 23.36
N VAL A 196 1.42 9.14 22.66
CA VAL A 196 2.66 8.63 23.26
C VAL A 196 3.32 9.71 24.11
N ALA A 197 3.73 9.36 25.33
CA ALA A 197 4.53 10.22 26.18
C ALA A 197 5.92 10.45 25.57
N SER A 198 6.40 11.70 25.60
CA SER A 198 7.70 12.11 25.04
C SER A 198 7.96 11.61 23.60
N PRO A 199 7.20 12.09 22.58
CA PRO A 199 7.38 11.64 21.20
C PRO A 199 8.79 11.84 20.61
N GLY A 200 9.60 12.71 21.21
CA GLY A 200 10.99 12.96 20.84
C GLY A 200 11.93 11.77 21.06
N GLU A 201 11.61 10.83 21.95
CA GLU A 201 12.44 9.67 22.27
C GLU A 201 12.21 8.47 21.34
N ILE A 202 11.23 8.57 20.43
CA ILE A 202 10.87 7.48 19.53
C ILE A 202 11.99 7.28 18.50
N ARG A 203 12.49 6.04 18.41
CA ARG A 203 13.56 5.62 17.49
C ARG A 203 13.08 4.72 16.37
N ARG A 204 12.00 3.98 16.61
CA ARG A 204 11.45 3.03 15.64
C ARG A 204 9.94 3.07 15.65
N ILE A 205 9.37 3.03 14.46
CA ILE A 205 7.93 2.95 14.24
C ILE A 205 7.66 1.71 13.41
N ASP A 206 6.82 0.83 13.93
CA ASP A 206 6.22 -0.24 13.14
C ASP A 206 4.88 0.25 12.61
N VAL A 207 4.79 0.33 11.30
CA VAL A 207 3.58 0.74 10.59
C VAL A 207 2.87 -0.52 10.13
N SER A 208 1.57 -0.61 10.39
CA SER A 208 0.74 -1.74 9.97
C SER A 208 -0.52 -1.25 9.26
N LEU A 209 -0.67 -1.65 7.99
CA LEU A 209 -1.86 -1.41 7.19
C LEU A 209 -2.66 -2.71 7.09
N THR A 210 -3.94 -2.65 7.46
CA THR A 210 -4.84 -3.81 7.40
C THR A 210 -5.87 -3.58 6.30
N THR A 211 -6.08 -4.59 5.46
CA THR A 211 -7.18 -4.62 4.49
C THR A 211 -8.02 -5.87 4.63
N VAL A 212 -9.26 -5.77 4.19
CA VAL A 212 -10.23 -6.86 4.18
C VAL A 212 -10.71 -7.05 2.74
N PHE A 213 -10.68 -8.28 2.24
CA PHE A 213 -11.27 -8.62 0.95
C PHE A 213 -12.08 -9.90 1.04
N ILE A 214 -13.08 -10.03 0.18
CA ILE A 214 -13.92 -11.21 0.08
C ILE A 214 -13.39 -12.11 -1.03
N LEU A 215 -12.99 -13.32 -0.67
CA LEU A 215 -12.51 -14.35 -1.60
C LEU A 215 -13.37 -15.59 -1.44
N ARG A 216 -14.12 -15.95 -2.50
CA ARG A 216 -15.06 -17.08 -2.50
C ARG A 216 -16.07 -17.03 -1.34
N GLY A 217 -16.59 -15.84 -1.04
CA GLY A 217 -17.57 -15.63 0.03
C GLY A 217 -16.98 -15.64 1.45
N GLN A 218 -15.66 -15.76 1.60
CA GLN A 218 -14.99 -15.65 2.89
C GLN A 218 -14.22 -14.34 3.00
N GLU A 219 -14.41 -13.66 4.14
CA GLU A 219 -13.61 -12.50 4.51
C GLU A 219 -12.17 -12.95 4.79
N ARG A 220 -11.21 -12.31 4.14
CA ARG A 220 -9.79 -12.52 4.37
C ARG A 220 -9.15 -11.19 4.70
N ARG A 221 -8.47 -11.15 5.84
CA ARG A 221 -7.66 -10.01 6.28
C ARG A 221 -6.25 -10.16 5.75
N ARG A 222 -5.67 -9.05 5.34
CA ARG A 222 -4.27 -8.96 4.98
C ARG A 222 -3.62 -7.81 5.70
N LEU A 223 -2.47 -8.11 6.28
CA LEU A 223 -1.65 -7.17 7.01
C LEU A 223 -0.40 -6.90 6.17
N LEU A 224 -0.10 -5.62 5.95
CA LEU A 224 1.19 -5.16 5.45
C LEU A 224 1.86 -4.38 6.57
N SER A 225 2.99 -4.87 7.05
CA SER A 225 3.76 -4.19 8.10
C SER A 225 5.15 -3.84 7.60
N GLU A 226 5.62 -2.66 7.95
CA GLU A 226 6.99 -2.22 7.70
C GLU A 226 7.56 -1.56 8.96
N THR A 227 8.83 -1.83 9.24
CA THR A 227 9.56 -1.23 10.34
C THR A 227 10.42 -0.09 9.81
N VAL A 228 10.28 1.09 10.43
CA VAL A 228 11.04 2.28 10.09
C VAL A 228 11.86 2.74 11.28
N TYR A 229 13.17 2.87 11.06
CA TYR A 229 14.09 3.48 12.02
C TYR A 229 14.23 4.97 11.71
N LEU A 230 14.04 5.81 12.72
CA LEU A 230 14.11 7.26 12.63
C LEU A 230 15.54 7.69 12.91
N ARG A 231 16.23 8.15 11.86
CA ARG A 231 17.67 8.48 11.94
C ARG A 231 17.96 9.91 12.35
N ASN A 232 17.02 10.82 12.14
CA ASN A 232 17.21 12.26 12.36
C ASN A 232 16.61 12.72 13.69
N MET A 233 16.03 11.83 14.49
CA MET A 233 15.56 12.19 15.83
C MET A 233 16.81 12.34 16.72
N GLY A 234 16.95 13.48 17.42
CA GLY A 234 18.11 13.80 18.27
C GLY A 234 18.39 12.75 19.35
N PRO A 235 19.60 12.63 19.94
CA PRO A 235 20.04 11.51 20.78
C PRO A 235 19.12 11.14 21.94
#